data_AF-A0A3Q7FRC0-F1
#
_entry.id   AF-A0A3Q7FRC0-F1
#
_cell.length_a   1.000
_cell.length_b   1.000
_cell.length_c   1.000
_cell.angle_alpha   90.00
_cell.angle_beta   90.00
_cell.angle_gamma   90.00
#
_symmetry.space_group_name_H-M   'P 1'
#
loop_
_entity.id
_entity.type
_entity.pdbx_description
1 polymer ?
#
loop_
_entity_poly.entity_id
_entity_poly.type
_entity_poly.pdbx_seq_one_letter_code
_entity_poly.pdbx_strand_id
1 'polypeptide(L)'
;MAFRKHSPFVMECLKEPYDDTQLRWNVADLLTRVASKFSVNGNLSGRKREIKFQPSFVYFPIGHNNITRYFSAPATETEKAKQDTLFKTILKEAVTFHFWNGLTSAMVPEAGSLAHRLINYNCLRCSDTL
;
A
#
# COMPACT_ATOMS: atom_id res chain seq x y z
N MET A 1 0.89 2.17 -7.96
CA MET A 1 0.61 2.75 -9.31
C MET A 1 -0.81 2.38 -9.70
N ALA A 2 -1.51 3.21 -10.47
CA ALA A 2 -2.85 2.89 -10.96
C ALA A 2 -2.86 2.87 -12.50
N PHE A 3 -3.49 1.84 -13.07
CA PHE A 3 -3.53 1.59 -14.51
C PHE A 3 -4.96 1.40 -14.98
N ARG A 4 -5.26 1.85 -16.20
CA ARG A 4 -6.54 1.53 -16.86
C ARG A 4 -6.56 0.07 -17.33
N LYS A 5 -7.76 -0.48 -17.55
CA LYS A 5 -7.94 -1.76 -18.23
C LYS A 5 -7.23 -1.70 -19.61
N HIS A 6 -6.50 -2.76 -19.96
CA HIS A 6 -5.66 -2.83 -21.17
C HIS A 6 -4.58 -1.74 -21.24
N SER A 7 -3.96 -1.39 -20.10
CA SER A 7 -2.81 -0.48 -20.07
C SER A 7 -1.67 -1.00 -20.96
N PRO A 8 -1.22 -0.23 -21.97
CA PRO A 8 -0.09 -0.62 -22.82
C PRO A 8 1.18 -0.83 -22.00
N PHE A 9 1.41 -0.01 -20.98
CA PHE A 9 2.48 -0.23 -19.99
C PHE A 9 2.43 -1.64 -19.36
N VAL A 10 1.29 -2.04 -18.79
CA VAL A 10 1.13 -3.37 -18.16
C VAL A 10 1.31 -4.48 -19.19
N MET A 11 0.73 -4.33 -20.39
CA MET A 11 0.88 -5.31 -21.46
C MET A 11 2.34 -5.46 -21.89
N GLU A 12 3.13 -4.39 -21.88
CA GLU A 12 4.54 -4.46 -22.19
C GLU A 12 5.35 -5.16 -21.08
N CYS A 13 5.02 -4.92 -19.81
CA CYS A 13 5.59 -5.68 -18.69
C CYS A 13 5.33 -7.20 -18.83
N LEU A 14 4.13 -7.59 -19.28
CA LEU A 14 3.75 -9.00 -19.45
C LEU A 14 4.45 -9.70 -20.62
N LYS A 15 5.03 -8.95 -21.57
CA LYS A 15 5.79 -9.51 -22.70
C LYS A 15 7.25 -9.76 -22.35
N GLU A 16 7.80 -9.08 -21.35
CA GLU A 16 9.18 -9.35 -20.95
C GLU A 16 9.25 -10.77 -20.35
N PRO A 17 10.20 -11.60 -20.79
CA PRO A 17 10.36 -12.96 -20.23
C PRO A 17 10.67 -12.85 -18.74
N TYR A 18 10.26 -13.81 -17.92
CA TYR A 18 10.56 -13.80 -16.48
C TYR A 18 11.47 -14.99 -16.18
N ASP A 19 12.63 -14.72 -15.59
CA ASP A 19 13.58 -15.73 -15.11
C ASP A 19 13.82 -15.47 -13.62
N ASP A 20 13.23 -16.32 -12.77
CA ASP A 20 13.31 -16.22 -11.31
C ASP A 20 14.70 -16.51 -10.74
N THR A 21 15.60 -17.10 -11.55
CA THR A 21 16.98 -17.40 -11.16
C THR A 21 17.91 -16.19 -11.27
N GLN A 22 17.50 -15.15 -12.02
CA GLN A 22 18.33 -13.98 -12.30
C GLN A 22 17.86 -12.75 -11.50
N LEU A 23 18.76 -12.20 -10.67
CA LEU A 23 18.49 -11.06 -9.77
C LEU A 23 17.87 -9.82 -10.48
N ARG A 24 18.22 -9.62 -11.76
CA ARG A 24 17.74 -8.51 -12.60
C ARG A 24 16.27 -8.62 -13.02
N TRP A 25 15.62 -9.75 -12.80
CA TRP A 25 14.22 -9.96 -13.17
C TRP A 25 13.28 -9.80 -11.99
N ASN A 26 13.65 -9.02 -10.97
CA ASN A 26 12.70 -8.60 -9.96
C ASN A 26 11.69 -7.58 -10.55
N VAL A 27 10.53 -7.49 -9.90
CA VAL A 27 9.41 -6.65 -10.35
C VAL A 27 9.80 -5.17 -10.43
N ALA A 28 10.64 -4.66 -9.53
CA ALA A 28 11.03 -3.25 -9.53
C ALA A 28 11.91 -2.91 -10.73
N ASP A 29 12.87 -3.78 -11.07
CA ASP A 29 13.74 -3.61 -12.24
C ASP A 29 12.95 -3.76 -13.54
N LEU A 30 12.02 -4.71 -13.62
CA LEU A 30 11.08 -4.85 -14.74
C LEU A 30 10.31 -3.54 -14.97
N LEU A 31 9.68 -3.01 -13.93
CA LEU A 31 8.91 -1.76 -14.02
C LEU A 31 9.79 -0.58 -14.45
N THR A 32 11.03 -0.51 -13.96
CA THR A 32 12.00 0.54 -14.32
C THR A 32 12.40 0.45 -15.80
N ARG A 33 12.71 -0.76 -16.30
CA ARG A 33 13.06 -0.99 -17.70
C ARG A 33 11.91 -0.68 -18.65
N VAL A 34 10.70 -1.12 -18.31
CA VAL A 34 9.54 -0.82 -19.16
C VAL A 34 9.26 0.68 -19.13
N ALA A 35 9.34 1.34 -17.96
CA ALA A 35 9.12 2.78 -17.86
C ALA A 35 10.12 3.61 -18.71
N SER A 36 11.38 3.17 -18.81
CA SER A 36 12.38 3.85 -19.63
C SER A 36 12.06 3.76 -21.14
N LYS A 37 11.57 2.60 -21.62
CA LYS A 37 11.10 2.42 -23.01
C LYS A 37 9.96 3.38 -23.37
N PHE A 38 9.07 3.67 -22.41
CA PHE A 38 7.96 4.62 -22.59
C PHE A 38 8.40 6.09 -22.50
N SER A 39 9.61 6.36 -22.01
CA SER A 39 10.15 7.72 -21.83
C SER A 39 11.07 8.17 -22.98
N VAL A 40 11.79 7.25 -23.64
CA VAL A 40 12.85 7.56 -24.62
C VAL A 40 12.34 7.79 -26.05
N ASN A 41 11.20 7.25 -26.44
CA ASN A 41 10.62 7.50 -27.78
C ASN A 41 9.89 8.85 -27.81
N GLY A 42 10.58 9.90 -28.28
CA GLY A 42 10.18 11.32 -28.23
C GLY A 42 8.88 11.80 -28.92
N ASN A 43 7.96 10.91 -29.34
CA ASN A 43 6.68 11.29 -29.96
C ASN A 43 5.46 11.16 -29.02
N LEU A 44 5.63 11.43 -27.72
CA LEU A 44 4.73 10.96 -26.67
C LEU A 44 4.18 12.07 -25.74
N SER A 45 3.65 13.16 -26.30
CA SER A 45 2.73 14.01 -25.53
C SER A 45 1.50 13.21 -25.05
N GLY A 46 1.15 12.10 -25.74
CA GLY A 46 0.07 11.18 -25.38
C GLY A 46 0.42 10.04 -24.41
N ARG A 47 1.61 9.40 -24.48
CA ARG A 47 1.93 8.23 -23.62
C ARG A 47 2.59 8.57 -22.28
N LYS A 48 3.09 9.80 -22.08
CA LYS A 48 3.55 10.27 -20.75
C LYS A 48 2.45 10.21 -19.67
N ARG A 49 1.17 10.05 -20.06
CA ARG A 49 0.00 9.95 -19.16
C ARG A 49 -0.44 8.53 -18.80
N GLU A 50 0.28 7.47 -19.19
CA GLU A 50 -0.20 6.10 -18.92
C GLU A 50 -0.02 5.63 -17.48
N ILE A 51 0.98 6.15 -16.76
CA ILE A 51 1.27 5.75 -15.38
C ILE A 51 0.77 6.85 -14.44
N LYS A 52 -0.33 6.58 -13.74
CA LYS A 52 -0.79 7.45 -12.65
C LYS A 52 -0.11 7.03 -11.36
N PHE A 53 0.83 7.85 -10.91
CA PHE A 53 1.37 7.74 -9.56
C PHE A 53 0.29 8.18 -8.57
N GLN A 54 0.00 7.29 -7.63
CA GLN A 54 -0.91 7.58 -6.53
C GLN A 54 -0.06 8.02 -5.33
N PRO A 55 -0.59 8.89 -4.45
CA PRO A 55 0.10 9.25 -3.21
C PRO A 55 0.50 8.01 -2.43
N SER A 56 1.67 8.06 -1.79
CA SER A 56 2.17 6.94 -0.97
C SER A 56 1.17 6.52 0.10
N PHE A 57 0.47 7.49 0.69
CA PHE A 57 -0.55 7.29 1.73
C PHE A 57 -1.65 6.29 1.32
N VAL A 58 -2.02 6.25 0.03
CA VAL A 58 -3.08 5.35 -0.47
C VAL A 58 -2.74 3.88 -0.23
N TYR A 59 -1.45 3.54 -0.22
CA TYR A 59 -0.97 2.18 0.04
C TYR A 59 -0.30 2.06 1.40
N PHE A 60 0.47 3.06 1.82
CA PHE A 60 1.26 3.08 3.05
C PHE A 60 0.79 4.22 3.96
N PRO A 61 -0.42 4.13 4.54
CA PRO A 61 -0.94 5.18 5.40
C PRO A 61 -0.15 5.35 6.69
N ILE A 62 0.56 4.30 7.12
CA ILE A 62 1.46 4.31 8.28
C ILE A 62 2.82 3.77 7.85
N GLY A 63 3.87 4.57 8.04
CA GLY A 63 5.25 4.18 7.76
C GLY A 63 5.80 3.21 8.80
N HIS A 64 6.77 2.40 8.37
CA HIS A 64 7.43 1.39 9.21
C HIS A 64 8.01 1.97 10.52
N ASN A 65 8.51 3.20 10.51
CA ASN A 65 9.08 3.85 11.71
C ASN A 65 8.05 4.12 12.83
N ASN A 66 6.75 4.18 12.50
CA ASN A 66 5.71 4.55 13.45
C ASN A 66 4.71 3.41 13.72
N ILE A 67 4.75 2.31 12.96
CA ILE A 67 3.72 1.26 13.01
C ILE A 67 3.53 0.68 14.41
N THR A 68 4.63 0.42 15.14
CA THR A 68 4.59 -0.22 16.46
C THR A 68 3.85 0.63 17.49
N ARG A 69 3.87 1.97 17.38
CA ARG A 69 3.15 2.89 18.27
C ARG A 69 1.64 2.74 18.20
N TYR A 70 1.13 2.26 17.07
CA TYR A 70 -0.30 2.10 16.84
C TYR A 70 -0.84 0.74 17.27
N PHE A 71 0.00 -0.12 17.85
CA PHE A 71 -0.41 -1.37 18.51
C PHE A 71 -0.79 -1.17 19.98
N SER A 72 -0.36 -0.07 20.60
CA SER A 72 -0.80 0.30 21.95
C SER A 72 -2.01 1.21 21.92
N ALA A 73 -2.86 1.09 22.94
CA ALA A 73 -3.98 1.98 23.16
C ALA A 73 -3.49 3.42 23.44
N PRO A 74 -4.23 4.45 23.00
CA PRO A 74 -3.86 5.83 23.30
C PRO A 74 -3.86 6.08 24.82
N ALA A 75 -2.80 6.66 25.35
CA ALA A 75 -2.67 6.95 26.78
C ALA A 75 -3.40 8.24 27.19
N THR A 76 -3.62 9.13 26.23
CA THR A 76 -4.28 10.42 26.44
C THR A 76 -5.44 10.65 25.47
N GLU A 77 -6.40 11.50 25.85
CA GLU A 77 -7.52 11.84 24.97
C GLU A 77 -7.05 12.56 23.68
N THR A 78 -5.94 13.31 23.77
CA THR A 78 -5.34 13.94 22.58
C THR A 78 -4.76 12.91 21.61
N GLU A 79 -4.09 11.87 22.10
CA GLU A 79 -3.61 10.77 21.25
C GLU A 79 -4.76 9.99 20.65
N LYS A 80 -5.81 9.74 21.44
CA LYS A 80 -7.02 9.08 20.96
C LYS A 80 -7.68 9.87 19.83
N ALA A 81 -7.86 11.18 19.98
CA ALA A 81 -8.41 12.04 18.93
C ALA A 81 -7.56 12.04 17.65
N LYS A 82 -6.22 11.99 17.79
CA LYS A 82 -5.31 11.84 16.65
C LYS A 82 -5.47 10.48 15.97
N GLN A 83 -5.52 9.39 16.73
CA GLN A 83 -5.74 8.05 16.19
C GLN A 83 -7.13 7.92 15.54
N ASP A 84 -8.17 8.54 16.10
CA ASP A 84 -9.51 8.57 15.53
C ASP A 84 -9.56 9.29 14.19
N THR A 85 -8.87 10.43 14.10
CA THR A 85 -8.76 11.18 12.85
C THR A 85 -8.02 10.34 11.80
N LEU A 86 -6.89 9.75 12.17
CA LEU A 86 -6.10 8.90 11.28
C LEU A 86 -6.91 7.68 10.81
N PHE A 87 -7.63 7.01 11.72
CA PHE A 87 -8.50 5.89 11.39
C PHE A 87 -9.52 6.25 10.31
N LYS A 88 -10.24 7.36 10.48
CA LYS A 88 -11.24 7.84 9.51
C LYS A 88 -10.58 8.19 8.16
N THR A 89 -9.42 8.83 8.18
CA THR A 89 -8.67 9.15 6.96
C THR A 89 -8.25 7.88 6.22
N ILE A 90 -7.74 6.88 6.93
CA ILE A 90 -7.35 5.58 6.35
C ILE A 90 -8.55 4.92 5.67
N LEU A 91 -9.70 4.82 6.37
CA LEU A 91 -10.89 4.20 5.81
C LEU A 91 -11.45 4.92 4.58
N LYS A 92 -11.25 6.24 4.50
CA LYS A 92 -11.74 7.06 3.40
C LYS A 92 -10.82 7.05 2.18
N GLU A 93 -9.51 7.09 2.40
CA GLU A 93 -8.53 7.43 1.35
C GLU A 93 -7.57 6.29 1.01
N ALA A 94 -7.31 5.38 1.96
CA ALA A 94 -6.40 4.27 1.72
C ALA A 94 -7.13 3.10 1.08
N VAL A 95 -6.46 2.43 0.14
CA VAL A 95 -6.95 1.22 -0.52
C VAL A 95 -6.49 -0.03 0.24
N THR A 96 -5.38 0.07 0.96
CA THR A 96 -4.81 -1.02 1.74
C THR A 96 -4.09 -0.50 2.97
N PHE A 97 -3.77 -1.42 3.88
CA PHE A 97 -2.98 -1.17 5.07
C PHE A 97 -1.88 -2.22 5.19
N HIS A 98 -0.65 -1.78 5.49
CA HIS A 98 0.49 -2.66 5.71
C HIS A 98 0.85 -2.71 7.20
N PHE A 99 0.82 -3.91 7.79
CA PHE A 99 1.24 -4.13 9.18
C PHE A 99 2.76 -4.23 9.34
N TRP A 100 3.54 -4.36 8.26
CA TRP A 100 5.00 -4.50 8.32
C TRP A 100 5.44 -5.72 9.17
N ASN A 101 5.12 -6.93 8.72
CA ASN A 101 5.35 -8.17 9.47
C ASN A 101 6.75 -8.33 10.08
N GLY A 102 7.80 -7.83 9.43
CA GLY A 102 9.16 -7.86 10.00
C GLY A 102 9.30 -7.12 11.35
N LEU A 103 8.41 -6.17 11.62
CA LEU A 103 8.35 -5.39 12.86
C LEU A 103 7.23 -5.85 13.80
N THR A 104 6.08 -6.27 13.26
CA THR A 104 4.87 -6.46 14.06
C THR A 104 4.39 -7.91 14.17
N SER A 105 5.08 -8.87 13.56
CA SER A 105 4.63 -10.28 13.53
C SER A 105 4.40 -10.89 14.90
N ALA A 106 5.18 -10.50 15.90
CA ALA A 106 5.03 -10.97 17.29
C ALA A 106 4.16 -10.06 18.16
N MET A 107 3.63 -8.96 17.61
CA MET A 107 2.86 -7.98 18.39
C MET A 107 1.36 -8.33 18.37
N VAL A 108 0.73 -8.24 19.53
CA VAL A 108 -0.73 -8.33 19.67
C VAL A 108 -1.29 -6.92 19.89
N PRO A 109 -2.17 -6.42 19.02
CA PRO A 109 -2.76 -5.10 19.20
C PRO A 109 -3.60 -5.02 20.48
N GLU A 110 -3.31 -4.05 21.33
CA GLU A 110 -4.11 -3.74 22.51
C GLU A 110 -5.53 -3.31 22.10
N ALA A 111 -6.51 -3.67 22.91
CA ALA A 111 -7.89 -3.27 22.69
C ALA A 111 -8.01 -1.74 22.61
N GLY A 112 -8.70 -1.25 21.57
CA GLY A 112 -8.87 0.19 21.33
C GLY A 112 -7.71 0.88 20.60
N SER A 113 -6.56 0.22 20.42
CA SER A 113 -5.48 0.73 19.57
C SER A 113 -5.93 0.89 18.11
N LEU A 114 -5.24 1.74 17.35
CA LEU A 114 -5.54 1.91 15.92
C LEU A 114 -5.37 0.61 15.13
N ALA A 115 -4.32 -0.17 15.40
CA ALA A 115 -4.10 -1.47 14.74
C ALA A 115 -5.24 -2.45 15.05
N HIS A 116 -5.66 -2.54 16.31
CA HIS A 116 -6.79 -3.38 16.72
C HIS A 116 -8.07 -3.00 15.97
N ARG A 117 -8.37 -1.70 15.87
CA ARG A 117 -9.55 -1.19 15.18
C ARG A 117 -9.51 -1.45 13.67
N LEU A 118 -8.35 -1.31 13.03
CA LEU A 118 -8.19 -1.57 11.60
C LEU A 118 -8.38 -3.05 11.25
N ILE A 119 -7.83 -3.96 12.06
CA ILE A 119 -8.01 -5.41 11.88
C ILE A 119 -9.48 -5.80 12.05
N ASN A 120 -10.14 -5.23 13.06
CA ASN A 120 -11.51 -5.60 13.41
C ASN A 120 -12.58 -4.83 12.63
N TYR A 121 -12.23 -3.82 11.83
CA TYR A 121 -13.21 -2.96 11.15
C TYR A 121 -14.16 -3.73 10.22
N ASN A 122 -13.63 -4.68 9.44
CA ASN A 122 -14.40 -5.53 8.53
C ASN A 122 -14.15 -7.02 8.80
N CYS A 123 -13.88 -7.38 10.06
CA CYS A 123 -13.64 -8.78 10.39
C CYS A 123 -14.95 -9.56 10.24
N LEU A 124 -15.08 -10.29 9.14
CA LEU A 124 -16.22 -11.17 8.85
C LEU A 124 -16.47 -12.15 10.03
N ARG A 125 -15.39 -12.67 10.63
CA ARG A 125 -15.47 -13.58 11.79
C ARG A 125 -15.98 -12.92 13.08
N CYS A 126 -15.80 -11.60 13.24
CA CYS A 126 -16.40 -10.84 14.36
C CYS A 126 -17.86 -10.47 14.09
N SER A 127 -18.30 -10.58 12.84
CA SER A 127 -19.68 -10.29 12.41
C SER A 127 -20.58 -11.53 12.59
N ASP A 128 -20.01 -12.73 12.46
CA ASP A 128 -20.69 -14.03 12.56
C ASP A 128 -20.82 -14.58 13.99
N THR A 129 -20.47 -13.81 15.03
CA THR A 129 -20.60 -14.22 16.44
C THR A 129 -21.83 -13.63 17.15
N LEU A 130 -22.95 -13.48 16.43
CA LEU A 130 -24.27 -13.16 17.01
C LEU A 130 -25.18 -14.39 17.03
#